data_AF-A0A7X7BWX9-F1
#
_entry.id   AF-A0A7X7BWX9-F1
#
_cell.length_a   1.000
_cell.length_b   1.000
_cell.length_c   1.000
_cell.angle_alpha   90.00
_cell.angle_beta   90.00
_cell.angle_gamma   90.00
#
_symmetry.space_group_name_H-M   'P 1'
#
loop_
_entity.id
_entity.type
_entity.pdbx_description
1 polymer ?
#
loop_
_entity_poly.entity_id
_entity_poly.type
_entity_poly.pdbx_seq_one_letter_code
_entity_poly.pdbx_strand_id
1 'polypeptide(L)'
;MKTNLLSFIKPMILTLVLVMSMAVSCPGPDIPPTPPTPSEEISDDLKAFLLNNDIGLYLDNDILFTYNDLEYQTAWNADNDMFRIQSDDQHAYLNITKNSIDSIASFTINYKSPSQNESNMLILRLRRVKIMDSKAWWWNESLKIGIITPHK
;
A
#
# COMPACT_ATOMS: atom_id res chain seq x y z
N MET A 1 50.88 39.12 -24.49
CA MET A 1 50.53 40.55 -24.29
C MET A 1 49.35 40.59 -23.33
N LYS A 2 49.45 41.16 -22.12
CA LYS A 2 49.25 42.60 -21.81
C LYS A 2 47.97 43.10 -22.53
N THR A 3 46.89 43.51 -21.87
CA THR A 3 46.79 44.43 -20.71
C THR A 3 45.41 44.40 -20.03
N ASN A 4 45.44 44.74 -18.75
CA ASN A 4 44.37 45.25 -17.89
C ASN A 4 43.59 46.45 -18.48
N LEU A 5 42.33 46.64 -18.06
CA LEU A 5 41.75 47.92 -17.60
C LEU A 5 40.32 47.63 -17.06
N LEU A 6 40.15 47.41 -15.76
CA LEU A 6 39.77 48.39 -14.71
C LEU A 6 38.49 49.22 -14.97
N SER A 7 37.60 49.10 -13.97
CA SER A 7 36.69 50.12 -13.42
C SER A 7 35.38 50.41 -14.17
N PHE A 8 34.25 50.14 -13.51
CA PHE A 8 33.44 51.22 -12.90
C PHE A 8 32.52 50.65 -11.82
N ILE A 9 32.74 51.11 -10.58
CA ILE A 9 31.88 50.91 -9.42
C ILE A 9 30.70 51.88 -9.51
N LYS A 10 29.48 51.43 -9.19
CA LYS A 10 28.47 52.27 -8.54
C LYS A 10 27.54 51.44 -7.64
N PRO A 11 27.24 51.91 -6.42
CA PRO A 11 26.44 51.17 -5.45
C PRO A 11 24.96 51.38 -5.73
N MET A 12 24.20 50.30 -5.86
CA MET A 12 22.74 50.39 -5.95
C MET A 12 22.14 50.23 -4.55
N ILE A 13 21.51 51.31 -4.12
CA ILE A 13 20.92 51.51 -2.80
C ILE A 13 19.80 50.49 -2.57
N LEU A 14 19.89 49.83 -1.42
CA LEU A 14 18.88 48.98 -0.80
C LEU A 14 17.63 49.80 -0.47
N THR A 15 16.44 49.34 -0.87
CA THR A 15 15.18 49.82 -0.30
C THR A 15 14.35 48.61 0.09
N LEU A 16 14.43 48.25 1.37
CA LEU A 16 13.64 47.20 2.01
C LEU A 16 12.26 47.80 2.33
N VAL A 17 11.22 47.42 1.58
CA VAL A 17 9.85 47.79 1.92
C VAL A 17 9.34 46.81 2.98
N LEU A 18 9.44 47.19 4.24
CA LEU A 18 8.82 46.45 5.35
C LEU A 18 7.34 46.87 5.42
N VAL A 19 6.44 46.08 4.83
CA VAL A 19 4.99 46.27 5.03
C VAL A 19 4.65 45.73 6.41
N MET A 20 4.45 46.61 7.38
CA MET A 20 3.87 46.24 8.66
C MET A 20 2.36 46.05 8.46
N SER A 21 1.94 44.80 8.27
CA SER A 21 0.54 44.43 8.41
C SER A 21 0.15 44.52 9.87
N MET A 22 -0.44 45.63 10.27
CA MET A 22 -1.11 45.75 11.56
C MET A 22 -2.41 44.95 11.49
N ALA A 23 -2.36 43.67 11.84
CA ALA A 23 -3.58 42.90 12.09
C ALA A 23 -4.19 43.39 13.40
N VAL A 24 -5.21 44.24 13.27
CA VAL A 24 -6.09 44.64 14.36
C VAL A 24 -6.83 43.39 14.82
N SER A 25 -6.58 42.98 16.07
CA SER A 25 -7.23 41.84 16.71
C SER A 25 -8.70 42.16 16.99
N CYS A 26 -9.57 41.96 16.00
CA CYS A 26 -10.99 41.80 16.27
C CYS A 26 -11.15 40.48 17.06
N PRO A 27 -11.80 40.46 18.24
CA PRO A 27 -12.24 39.20 18.82
C PRO A 27 -13.24 38.59 17.83
N GLY A 28 -12.77 37.61 17.05
CA GLY A 28 -13.61 36.82 16.18
C GLY A 28 -14.60 36.00 17.01
N PRO A 29 -15.79 35.67 16.48
CA PRO A 29 -16.71 34.78 17.17
C PRO A 29 -15.99 33.48 17.51
N ASP A 30 -16.16 33.00 18.75
CA ASP A 30 -15.59 31.72 19.21
C ASP A 30 -15.93 30.64 18.18
N ILE A 31 -14.90 30.14 17.48
CA ILE A 31 -15.05 29.01 16.56
C ILE A 31 -15.45 27.83 17.46
N PRO A 32 -16.64 27.23 17.28
CA PRO A 32 -17.00 26.03 18.02
C PRO A 32 -15.89 24.98 17.80
N PRO A 33 -15.48 24.23 18.84
CA PRO A 33 -14.47 23.21 18.67
C PRO A 33 -14.89 22.31 17.50
N THR A 34 -14.03 22.23 16.48
CA THR A 34 -14.26 21.36 15.34
C THR A 34 -14.50 19.95 15.89
N PRO A 35 -15.63 19.29 15.55
CA PRO A 35 -15.86 17.92 15.97
C PRO A 35 -14.62 17.09 15.59
N PRO A 36 -14.14 16.18 16.46
CA PRO A 36 -13.04 15.31 16.08
C PRO A 36 -13.44 14.58 14.79
N THR A 37 -12.60 14.68 13.78
CA THR A 37 -12.72 13.85 12.57
C THR A 37 -12.77 12.40 13.05
N PRO A 38 -13.80 11.61 12.67
CA PRO A 38 -13.82 10.20 13.03
C PRO A 38 -12.55 9.56 12.46
N SER A 39 -11.63 9.14 13.32
CA SER A 39 -10.62 8.17 12.90
C SER A 39 -11.40 6.94 12.50
N GLU A 40 -11.34 6.51 11.24
CA GLU A 40 -11.88 5.21 10.85
C GLU A 40 -11.21 4.16 11.77
N GLU A 41 -11.95 3.68 12.77
CA GLU A 41 -11.46 2.62 13.62
C GLU A 41 -11.31 1.38 12.73
N ILE A 42 -10.06 0.97 12.51
CA ILE A 42 -9.78 -0.29 11.84
C ILE A 42 -10.22 -1.43 12.75
N SER A 43 -10.88 -2.43 12.17
CA SER A 43 -11.36 -3.61 12.91
C SER A 43 -10.20 -4.39 13.51
N ASP A 44 -10.46 -5.12 14.60
CA ASP A 44 -9.43 -5.95 15.24
C ASP A 44 -8.94 -7.06 14.30
N ASP A 45 -9.80 -7.56 13.41
CA ASP A 45 -9.41 -8.50 12.35
C ASP A 45 -8.44 -7.87 11.36
N LEU A 46 -8.71 -6.63 10.91
CA LEU A 46 -7.78 -5.92 10.04
C LEU A 46 -6.45 -5.64 10.77
N LYS A 47 -6.49 -5.26 12.05
CA LYS A 47 -5.27 -5.09 12.86
C LYS A 47 -4.46 -6.37 12.92
N ALA A 48 -5.10 -7.50 13.19
CA ALA A 48 -4.46 -8.82 13.25
C ALA A 48 -3.88 -9.23 11.90
N PHE A 49 -4.64 -9.08 10.81
CA PHE A 49 -4.15 -9.34 9.46
C PHE A 49 -2.90 -8.51 9.12
N LEU A 50 -2.88 -7.22 9.50
CA LEU A 50 -1.76 -6.31 9.23
C LEU A 50 -0.46 -6.64 9.99
N LEU A 51 -0.50 -7.55 10.97
CA LEU A 51 0.70 -8.10 11.63
C LEU A 51 1.43 -9.13 10.77
N ASN A 52 0.75 -9.74 9.78
CA ASN A 52 1.35 -10.70 8.87
C ASN A 52 2.26 -10.00 7.85
N ASN A 53 3.39 -10.62 7.54
CA ASN A 53 4.37 -10.11 6.57
C ASN A 53 4.65 -11.07 5.42
N ASP A 54 4.19 -12.30 5.47
CA ASP A 54 4.48 -13.30 4.45
C ASP A 54 3.51 -13.18 3.28
N ILE A 55 3.99 -13.45 2.08
CA ILE A 55 3.14 -13.48 0.89
C ILE A 55 2.23 -14.70 1.02
N GLY A 56 0.92 -14.52 0.88
CA GLY A 56 -0.02 -15.58 1.19
C GLY A 56 -1.49 -15.18 1.15
N LEU A 57 -2.33 -16.16 1.48
CA LEU A 57 -3.77 -16.10 1.61
C LEU A 57 -4.17 -16.39 3.07
N TYR A 58 -5.00 -15.52 3.62
CA TYR A 58 -5.42 -15.53 5.02
C TYR A 58 -6.94 -15.46 5.11
N LEU A 59 -7.55 -16.23 6.01
CA LEU A 59 -8.99 -16.22 6.28
C LEU A 59 -9.20 -16.24 7.79
N ASP A 60 -9.99 -15.32 8.32
CA ASP A 60 -10.27 -15.23 9.77
C ASP A 60 -8.98 -15.18 10.63
N ASN A 61 -7.94 -14.53 10.09
CA ASN A 61 -6.58 -14.47 10.64
C ASN A 61 -5.79 -15.79 10.64
N ASP A 62 -6.37 -16.89 10.14
CA ASP A 62 -5.65 -18.13 9.91
C ASP A 62 -4.93 -18.13 8.56
N ILE A 63 -3.80 -18.83 8.52
CA ILE A 63 -3.01 -19.01 7.30
C ILE A 63 -3.65 -20.13 6.47
N LEU A 64 -4.17 -19.78 5.28
CA LEU A 64 -4.61 -20.79 4.31
C LEU A 64 -3.47 -21.25 3.41
N PHE A 65 -2.58 -20.32 3.05
CA PHE A 65 -1.42 -20.58 2.21
C PHE A 65 -0.37 -19.48 2.42
N THR A 66 0.89 -19.84 2.65
CA THR A 66 2.01 -18.88 2.74
C THR A 66 3.19 -19.32 1.89
N TYR A 67 3.93 -18.34 1.40
CA TYR A 67 5.18 -18.57 0.69
C TYR A 67 6.30 -18.97 1.66
N ASN A 68 7.06 -19.98 1.26
CA ASN A 68 8.27 -20.48 1.90
C ASN A 68 9.24 -20.81 0.76
N ASP A 69 10.42 -20.18 0.78
CA ASP A 69 11.43 -20.31 -0.29
C ASP A 69 12.13 -21.68 -0.30
N LEU A 70 12.02 -22.45 0.78
CA LEU A 70 12.51 -23.82 0.86
C LEU A 70 11.58 -24.83 0.18
N GLU A 71 10.29 -24.52 0.08
CA GLU A 71 9.25 -25.47 -0.36
C GLU A 71 8.61 -25.08 -1.69
N TYR A 72 8.67 -23.79 -2.05
CA TYR A 72 7.91 -23.25 -3.16
C TYR A 72 8.75 -22.39 -4.11
N GLN A 73 8.36 -22.46 -5.38
CA GLN A 73 8.81 -21.57 -6.43
C GLN A 73 7.76 -20.49 -6.68
N THR A 74 8.20 -19.34 -7.21
CA THR A 74 7.28 -18.27 -7.61
C THR A 74 7.39 -17.94 -9.10
N ALA A 75 6.29 -17.51 -9.70
CA ALA A 75 6.25 -16.99 -11.06
C ALA A 75 5.38 -15.74 -11.14
N TRP A 76 5.77 -14.81 -12.00
CA TRP A 76 5.04 -13.57 -12.27
C TRP A 76 4.82 -13.41 -13.77
N ASN A 77 3.58 -13.10 -14.15
CA ASN A 77 3.22 -12.73 -15.50
C ASN A 77 2.62 -11.32 -15.46
N ALA A 78 3.36 -10.34 -15.99
CA ALA A 78 2.96 -8.94 -15.97
C ALA A 78 1.79 -8.65 -16.92
N ASP A 79 1.70 -9.35 -18.04
CA ASP A 79 0.67 -9.11 -19.07
C ASP A 79 -0.74 -9.41 -18.54
N ASN A 80 -0.85 -10.36 -17.61
CA ASN A 80 -2.12 -10.77 -16.99
C ASN A 80 -2.20 -10.44 -15.50
N ASP A 81 -1.25 -9.67 -14.96
CA ASP A 81 -1.14 -9.33 -13.54
C ASP A 81 -1.38 -10.56 -12.62
N MET A 82 -0.67 -11.63 -12.98
CA MET A 82 -0.80 -12.95 -12.37
C MET A 82 0.46 -13.30 -11.58
N PHE A 83 0.24 -13.82 -10.38
CA PHE A 83 1.28 -14.30 -9.47
C PHE A 83 0.98 -15.73 -9.06
N ARG A 84 2.01 -16.57 -9.03
CA ARG A 84 1.92 -17.96 -8.64
C ARG A 84 2.95 -18.32 -7.59
N ILE A 85 2.54 -19.09 -6.59
CA ILE A 85 3.38 -19.87 -5.68
C ILE A 85 3.05 -21.34 -5.90
N GLN A 86 4.05 -22.22 -5.97
CA GLN A 86 3.82 -23.63 -6.27
C GLN A 86 4.96 -24.52 -5.76
N SER A 87 4.64 -25.72 -5.26
CA SER A 87 5.63 -26.75 -4.91
C SER A 87 6.19 -27.44 -6.15
N ASP A 88 7.40 -27.99 -6.04
CA ASP A 88 8.08 -28.67 -7.15
C ASP A 88 7.24 -29.82 -7.73
N ASP A 89 6.58 -30.59 -6.86
CA ASP A 89 5.70 -31.69 -7.21
C ASP A 89 4.27 -31.27 -7.56
N GLN A 90 3.98 -29.96 -7.53
CA GLN A 90 2.68 -29.34 -7.82
C GLN A 90 1.53 -29.79 -6.91
N HIS A 91 1.81 -30.45 -5.78
CA HIS A 91 0.77 -30.90 -4.84
C HIS A 91 0.17 -29.72 -4.05
N ALA A 92 0.91 -28.63 -3.93
CA ALA A 92 0.45 -27.39 -3.33
C ALA A 92 0.71 -26.20 -4.25
N TYR A 93 -0.27 -25.31 -4.36
CA TYR A 93 -0.16 -24.10 -5.17
C TYR A 93 -1.12 -23.00 -4.72
N LEU A 94 -0.75 -21.77 -5.07
CA LEU A 94 -1.58 -20.56 -4.99
C LEU A 94 -1.37 -19.79 -6.30
N ASN A 95 -2.41 -19.71 -7.12
CA ASN A 95 -2.43 -18.93 -8.35
C ASN A 95 -3.41 -17.76 -8.20
N ILE A 96 -2.90 -16.55 -8.33
CA ILE A 96 -3.63 -15.31 -8.13
C ILE A 96 -3.60 -14.53 -9.44
N THR A 97 -4.77 -14.25 -10.00
CA THR A 97 -4.93 -13.27 -11.08
C THR A 97 -5.58 -12.02 -10.49
N LYS A 98 -4.89 -10.88 -10.62
CA LYS A 98 -5.36 -9.58 -10.13
C LYS A 98 -5.89 -8.76 -11.31
N ASN A 99 -7.04 -8.13 -11.13
CA ASN A 99 -7.50 -7.07 -12.01
C ASN A 99 -7.75 -5.83 -11.14
N SER A 100 -6.79 -4.90 -11.18
CA SER A 100 -6.76 -3.76 -10.28
C SER A 100 -7.28 -2.49 -10.94
N ILE A 101 -8.19 -1.81 -10.25
CA ILE A 101 -8.57 -0.44 -10.56
C ILE A 101 -8.27 0.38 -9.31
N ASP A 102 -7.08 1.01 -9.29
CA ASP A 102 -6.60 1.84 -8.19
C ASP A 102 -6.48 1.10 -6.83
N SER A 103 -7.28 1.47 -5.83
CA SER A 103 -7.22 1.00 -4.45
C SER A 103 -8.12 -0.21 -4.18
N ILE A 104 -8.88 -0.65 -5.19
CA ILE A 104 -9.74 -1.82 -5.13
C ILE A 104 -9.42 -2.73 -6.31
N ALA A 105 -9.28 -4.03 -6.04
CA ALA A 105 -8.99 -5.01 -7.07
C ALA A 105 -9.89 -6.22 -6.96
N SER A 106 -10.23 -6.79 -8.12
CA SER A 106 -10.85 -8.10 -8.23
C SER A 106 -9.75 -9.15 -8.32
N PHE A 107 -9.86 -10.19 -7.51
CA PHE A 107 -8.93 -11.30 -7.44
C PHE A 107 -9.63 -12.59 -7.81
N THR A 108 -9.03 -13.34 -8.74
CA THR A 108 -9.36 -14.75 -8.96
C THR A 108 -8.22 -15.58 -8.38
N ILE A 109 -8.54 -16.40 -7.38
CA ILE A 109 -7.55 -17.17 -6.62
C ILE A 109 -7.88 -18.64 -6.76
N ASN A 110 -6.95 -19.42 -7.27
CA ASN A 110 -7.02 -20.87 -7.27
C ASN A 110 -5.93 -21.40 -6.35
N TYR A 111 -6.28 -22.20 -5.36
CA TYR A 111 -5.29 -22.72 -4.43
C TYR A 111 -5.57 -24.15 -4.01
N LYS A 112 -4.51 -24.85 -3.63
CA LYS A 112 -4.54 -26.16 -3.00
C LYS A 112 -3.48 -26.16 -1.91
N SER A 113 -3.91 -26.23 -0.66
CA SER A 113 -3.00 -26.34 0.49
C SER A 113 -2.44 -27.78 0.58
N PRO A 114 -1.21 -28.00 1.08
CA PRO A 114 -0.65 -29.35 1.25
C PRO A 114 -1.54 -30.31 2.06
N SER A 115 -2.33 -29.76 3.00
CA SER A 115 -3.25 -30.53 3.84
C SER A 115 -4.58 -30.87 3.17
N GLN A 116 -4.83 -30.37 1.95
CA GLN A 116 -6.08 -30.50 1.23
C GLN A 116 -5.91 -31.36 -0.02
N ASN A 117 -6.83 -32.29 -0.25
CA ASN A 117 -6.86 -33.10 -1.47
C ASN A 117 -7.50 -32.36 -2.64
N GLU A 118 -8.39 -31.40 -2.36
CA GLU A 118 -9.16 -30.65 -3.35
C GLU A 118 -8.60 -29.25 -3.56
N SER A 119 -8.73 -28.76 -4.78
CA SER A 119 -8.43 -27.38 -5.13
C SER A 119 -9.64 -26.48 -4.89
N ASN A 120 -9.39 -25.28 -4.38
CA ASN A 120 -10.40 -24.27 -4.11
C ASN A 120 -10.26 -23.09 -5.07
N MET A 121 -11.38 -22.46 -5.41
CA MET A 121 -11.44 -21.25 -6.22
C MET A 121 -12.21 -20.16 -5.49
N LEU A 122 -11.60 -18.98 -5.37
CA LEU A 122 -12.22 -17.78 -4.78
C LEU A 122 -12.22 -16.66 -5.81
N ILE A 123 -13.33 -15.94 -5.90
CA ILE A 123 -13.44 -14.69 -6.66
C ILE A 123 -13.81 -13.59 -5.67
N LEU A 124 -12.88 -12.69 -5.41
CA LEU A 124 -12.97 -11.71 -4.32
C LEU A 124 -12.77 -10.29 -4.84
N ARG A 125 -13.39 -9.33 -4.16
CA ARG A 125 -13.08 -7.91 -4.31
C ARG A 125 -12.41 -7.44 -3.03
N LEU A 126 -11.17 -6.98 -3.13
CA LEU A 126 -10.35 -6.60 -1.98
C LEU A 126 -9.94 -5.13 -2.10
N ARG A 127 -9.91 -4.43 -0.96
CA ARG A 127 -9.34 -3.08 -0.85
C ARG A 127 -7.86 -3.19 -0.46
N ARG A 128 -7.01 -2.38 -1.08
CA ARG A 128 -5.62 -2.22 -0.65
C ARG A 128 -5.58 -1.44 0.67
N VAL A 129 -4.99 -2.04 1.69
CA VAL A 129 -4.91 -1.45 3.03
C VAL A 129 -3.49 -1.00 3.40
N LYS A 130 -2.46 -1.56 2.76
CA LYS A 130 -1.06 -1.20 3.00
C LYS A 130 -0.19 -1.53 1.79
N ILE A 131 0.82 -0.70 1.55
CA ILE A 131 1.97 -1.01 0.68
C ILE A 131 3.22 -0.75 1.50
N MET A 132 4.11 -1.73 1.56
CA MET A 132 5.38 -1.66 2.30
C MET A 132 6.31 -2.76 1.80
N ASP A 133 7.61 -2.51 1.74
CA ASP A 133 8.64 -3.52 1.42
C ASP A 133 8.35 -4.35 0.14
N SER A 134 7.93 -3.69 -0.94
CA SER A 134 7.56 -4.33 -2.21
C SER A 134 6.45 -5.38 -2.06
N LYS A 135 5.56 -5.20 -1.07
CA LYS A 135 4.36 -6.00 -0.85
C LYS A 135 3.12 -5.11 -0.76
N ALA A 136 1.98 -5.67 -1.12
CA ALA A 136 0.68 -5.05 -0.97
C ALA A 136 -0.24 -5.97 -0.17
N TRP A 137 -0.88 -5.40 0.85
CA TRP A 137 -1.90 -6.04 1.67
C TRP A 137 -3.27 -5.66 1.12
N TRP A 138 -4.06 -6.67 0.84
CA TRP A 138 -5.40 -6.58 0.30
C TRP A 138 -6.37 -7.24 1.26
N TRP A 139 -7.49 -6.58 1.54
CA TRP A 139 -8.41 -7.01 2.60
C TRP A 139 -9.87 -6.90 2.17
N ASN A 140 -10.69 -7.86 2.61
CA ASN A 140 -12.14 -7.79 2.56
C ASN A 140 -12.70 -7.82 3.99
N GLU A 141 -13.35 -6.72 4.39
CA GLU A 141 -13.87 -6.58 5.75
C GLU A 141 -15.04 -7.51 6.06
N SER A 142 -15.88 -7.82 5.07
CA SER A 142 -17.07 -8.64 5.29
C SER A 142 -16.76 -10.13 5.37
N LEU A 143 -15.77 -10.57 4.58
CA LEU A 143 -15.37 -11.98 4.49
C LEU A 143 -14.18 -12.32 5.38
N LYS A 144 -13.52 -11.31 5.97
CA LYS A 144 -12.33 -11.48 6.79
C LYS A 144 -11.21 -12.23 6.05
N ILE A 145 -11.12 -11.98 4.74
CA ILE A 145 -10.10 -12.57 3.87
C ILE A 145 -9.05 -11.51 3.55
N GLY A 146 -7.79 -11.89 3.74
CA GLY A 146 -6.62 -11.09 3.44
C GLY A 146 -5.69 -11.77 2.45
N ILE A 147 -5.05 -10.98 1.60
CA ILE A 147 -4.00 -11.46 0.69
C ILE A 147 -2.83 -10.51 0.74
N ILE A 148 -1.63 -11.07 0.88
CA ILE A 148 -0.38 -10.35 0.73
C ILE A 148 0.25 -10.79 -0.58
N THR A 149 0.50 -9.84 -1.48
CA THR A 149 1.07 -10.08 -2.81
C THR A 149 2.33 -9.26 -3.01
N PRO A 150 3.26 -9.68 -3.89
CA PRO A 150 4.30 -8.78 -4.38
C PRO A 150 3.69 -7.51 -4.97
N HIS A 151 4.29 -6.36 -4.65
CA HIS A 151 4.02 -5.08 -5.28
C HIS A 151 5.24 -4.71 -6.12
N LYS A 152 5.08 -4.75 -7.45
CA LYS A 152 6.09 -4.38 -8.43
C LYS A 152 5.67 -3.12 -9.17
#